data_AF-A0AAD5YBL7-F1
#
_entry.id   AF-A0AAD5YBL7-F1
#
_cell.length_a   1.000
_cell.length_b   1.000
_cell.length_c   1.000
_cell.angle_alpha   90.00
_cell.angle_beta   90.00
_cell.angle_gamma   90.00
#
_symmetry.space_group_name_H-M   'P 1'
#
loop_
_entity.id
_entity.type
_entity.pdbx_description
1 polymer ?
#
loop_
_entity_poly.entity_id
_entity_poly.type
_entity_poly.pdbx_seq_one_letter_code
_entity_poly.pdbx_strand_id
1 'polypeptide(L)'
;MGLGIGVEPPHAGAAPESVFLAMSQNDIIAILLFALFFGFAIAACGDKEPAIRALNHSIEGAFKVMLKVTDFVMRFAPVGVFSAVASVVTVQGLGVLATYGKFIGGVYTGMILLCAVLVAIGFMFLGPAVFRLLGLVKEPMLIAFSTSSSEATFPKMLEQLERFGISNRITSFVLPLAYSFNADGSMMYQAFASVFLLQAYGIHMSFTQQLGMLLVMLISSKGIAGVPRASIPTRSSTWVEL
;
A
#
# COMPACT_ATOMS: atom_id res chain seq x y z
N MET A 1 32.03 16.21 -28.51
CA MET A 1 30.72 16.89 -28.37
C MET A 1 30.10 16.31 -27.11
N GLY A 2 30.19 17.04 -26.00
CA GLY A 2 30.07 16.49 -24.65
C GLY A 2 28.68 15.95 -24.34
N LEU A 3 28.63 14.70 -23.88
CA LEU A 3 27.50 14.13 -23.15
C LEU A 3 27.41 14.88 -21.82
N GLY A 4 26.54 15.88 -21.77
CA GLY A 4 26.16 16.57 -20.55
C GLY A 4 25.43 15.58 -19.65
N ILE A 5 26.18 14.97 -18.74
CA ILE A 5 25.65 14.33 -17.54
C ILE A 5 25.08 15.48 -16.71
N GLY A 6 23.80 15.78 -16.94
CA GLY A 6 23.04 16.73 -16.13
C GLY A 6 22.85 16.12 -14.76
N VAL A 7 23.88 16.20 -13.93
CA VAL A 7 23.74 16.10 -12.48
C VAL A 7 22.97 17.36 -12.09
N GLU A 8 21.64 17.29 -12.05
CA GLU A 8 20.87 18.32 -11.34
C GLU A 8 21.48 18.46 -9.94
N PRO A 9 21.72 19.69 -9.47
CA PRO A 9 22.22 19.89 -8.12
C PRO A 9 21.26 19.20 -7.14
N PRO A 10 21.73 18.65 -6.02
CA PRO A 10 20.84 18.08 -5.02
C PRO A 10 19.93 19.22 -4.56
N HIS A 11 18.69 19.26 -5.05
CA HIS A 11 17.72 20.24 -4.62
C HIS A 11 17.70 20.19 -3.09
N ALA A 12 17.95 21.35 -2.48
CA ALA A 12 17.67 21.61 -1.09
C ALA A 12 16.15 21.46 -0.87
N GLY A 13 15.65 20.22 -0.89
CA GLY A 13 14.23 19.91 -1.11
C GLY A 13 13.60 19.13 0.04
N ALA A 14 14.12 19.23 1.26
CA ALA A 14 13.50 18.59 2.42
C ALA A 14 12.32 19.40 3.00
N ALA A 15 12.21 20.68 2.63
CA ALA A 15 11.09 21.54 3.00
C ALA A 15 10.51 22.16 1.72
N PRO A 16 9.23 21.92 1.40
CA PRO A 16 8.61 22.61 0.27
C PRO A 16 8.62 24.11 0.54
N GLU A 17 9.00 24.91 -0.46
CA GLU A 17 8.83 26.37 -0.41
C GLU A 17 7.36 26.76 -0.19
N SER A 18 6.43 25.91 -0.67
CA SER A 18 5.00 26.00 -0.42
C SER A 18 4.31 24.65 -0.65
N VAL A 19 3.38 24.27 0.24
CA VAL A 19 2.55 23.06 0.05
C VAL A 19 1.71 23.14 -1.24
N PHE A 20 1.24 24.33 -1.61
CA PHE A 20 0.41 24.51 -2.81
C PHE A 20 1.21 24.25 -4.10
N LEU A 21 2.49 24.61 -4.10
CA LEU A 21 3.39 24.32 -5.23
C LEU A 21 3.68 22.83 -5.32
N ALA A 22 3.93 22.16 -4.19
CA ALA A 22 4.10 20.72 -4.16
C ALA A 22 2.86 19.98 -4.69
N MET A 23 1.66 20.42 -4.29
CA MET A 23 0.39 19.88 -4.77
C MET A 23 0.17 20.10 -6.27
N SER A 24 0.54 21.25 -6.82
CA SER A 24 0.38 21.52 -8.26
C SER A 24 1.38 20.76 -9.13
N GLN A 25 2.60 20.56 -8.63
CA GLN A 25 3.66 19.82 -9.30
C GLN A 25 3.59 18.31 -9.09
N ASN A 26 2.62 17.82 -8.31
CA ASN A 26 2.51 16.42 -7.90
C ASN A 26 3.79 15.91 -7.20
N ASP A 27 4.45 16.75 -6.41
CA ASP A 27 5.56 16.31 -5.54
C ASP A 27 4.98 15.57 -4.33
N ILE A 28 4.76 14.27 -4.52
CA ILE A 28 4.15 13.38 -3.52
C ILE A 28 4.95 13.37 -2.21
N ILE A 29 6.28 13.49 -2.27
CA ILE A 29 7.15 13.42 -1.09
C ILE A 29 6.95 14.67 -0.23
N ALA A 30 7.00 15.84 -0.85
CA ALA A 30 6.78 17.10 -0.17
C ALA A 30 5.36 17.21 0.43
N ILE A 31 4.33 16.77 -0.32
CA ILE A 31 2.94 16.73 0.17
C ILE A 31 2.81 15.81 1.39
N LEU A 32 3.43 14.63 1.35
CA LEU A 32 3.38 13.65 2.44
C LEU A 32 4.10 14.17 3.70
N LEU A 33 5.29 14.73 3.54
CA LEU A 33 6.05 15.35 4.64
C LEU A 33 5.23 16.42 5.33
N PHE A 34 4.64 17.34 4.56
CA PHE A 34 3.75 18.36 5.09
C PHE A 34 2.57 17.74 5.84
N ALA A 35 1.84 16.80 5.23
CA ALA A 35 0.66 16.16 5.82
C ALA A 35 0.98 15.47 7.15
N LEU A 36 2.16 14.84 7.27
CA LEU A 36 2.62 14.19 8.50
C LEU A 36 2.87 15.20 9.62
N PHE A 37 3.67 16.23 9.38
CA PHE A 37 3.94 17.27 10.38
C PHE A 37 2.67 18.04 10.77
N PHE A 38 1.82 18.33 9.79
CA PHE A 38 0.54 18.98 10.00
C PHE A 38 -0.40 18.12 10.86
N GLY A 39 -0.48 16.82 10.57
CA GLY A 39 -1.26 15.86 11.37
C GLY A 39 -0.75 15.75 12.81
N PHE A 40 0.57 15.66 13.03
CA PHE A 40 1.16 15.66 14.37
C PHE A 40 0.88 16.96 15.13
N ALA A 41 0.97 18.11 14.46
CA ALA A 41 0.68 19.40 15.07
C ALA A 41 -0.79 19.49 15.54
N ILE A 42 -1.74 19.07 14.70
CA ILE A 42 -3.17 19.02 15.07
C ILE A 42 -3.38 18.09 16.27
N ALA A 43 -2.78 16.89 16.25
CA ALA A 43 -2.90 15.93 17.35
C ALA A 43 -2.28 16.47 18.66
N ALA A 44 -1.16 17.18 18.58
CA ALA A 44 -0.48 17.75 19.75
C ALA A 44 -1.26 18.92 20.38
N CYS A 45 -1.97 19.72 19.58
CA CYS A 45 -2.83 20.77 20.10
C CYS A 45 -4.09 20.23 20.80
N GLY A 46 -4.55 19.04 20.41
CA GLY A 46 -5.74 18.38 20.97
C GLY A 46 -7.06 19.10 20.67
N ASP A 47 -8.17 18.52 21.11
CA ASP A 47 -9.51 18.99 20.73
C ASP A 47 -10.08 20.09 21.64
N LYS A 48 -9.25 20.77 22.44
CA LYS A 48 -9.74 21.76 23.43
C LYS A 48 -10.24 23.04 22.77
N GLU A 49 -9.58 23.47 21.69
CA GLU A 49 -9.98 24.67 20.95
C GLU A 49 -11.04 24.33 19.88
N PRO A 50 -12.17 25.07 19.83
CA PRO A 50 -13.22 24.79 18.86
C PRO A 50 -12.76 24.93 17.41
N ALA A 51 -11.80 25.83 17.14
CA ALA A 51 -11.22 26.00 15.81
C ALA A 51 -10.42 24.76 15.35
N ILE A 52 -9.62 24.17 16.23
CA ILE A 52 -8.80 22.98 15.94
C ILE A 52 -9.69 21.77 15.73
N ARG A 53 -10.74 21.62 16.55
CA ARG A 53 -11.75 20.56 16.39
C ARG A 53 -12.49 20.67 15.06
N ALA A 54 -12.89 21.88 14.66
CA ALA A 54 -13.54 22.12 13.37
C ALA A 54 -12.62 21.78 12.19
N LEU A 55 -11.32 22.10 12.30
CA LEU A 55 -10.31 21.73 11.31
C LEU A 55 -10.17 20.21 11.19
N ASN A 56 -10.06 19.50 12.32
CA ASN A 56 -9.92 18.04 12.33
C ASN A 56 -11.14 17.36 11.67
N HIS A 57 -12.36 17.76 12.03
CA HIS A 57 -13.58 17.26 11.39
C HIS A 57 -13.68 17.60 9.90
N SER A 58 -13.17 18.75 9.48
CA SER A 58 -13.14 19.14 8.07
C SER A 58 -12.22 18.22 7.26
N ILE A 59 -11.05 17.86 7.82
CA ILE A 59 -10.11 16.91 7.20
C ILE A 59 -10.75 15.51 7.10
N GLU A 60 -11.39 15.02 8.16
CA GLU A 60 -12.13 13.75 8.14
C GLU A 60 -13.26 13.77 7.10
N GLY A 61 -13.98 14.89 6.99
CA GLY A 61 -15.03 15.09 5.99
C GLY A 61 -14.48 15.04 4.57
N ALA A 62 -13.36 15.74 4.31
CA ALA A 62 -12.69 15.73 3.01
C ALA A 62 -12.22 14.32 2.63
N PHE A 63 -11.65 13.56 3.58
CA PHE A 63 -11.26 12.17 3.36
C PHE A 63 -12.46 11.29 2.93
N LYS A 64 -13.60 11.40 3.63
CA LYS A 64 -14.84 10.68 3.27
C LYS A 64 -15.35 11.06 1.87
N VAL A 65 -15.28 12.34 1.51
CA VAL A 65 -15.64 12.80 0.17
C VAL A 65 -14.71 12.20 -0.88
N MET A 66 -13.39 12.16 -0.63
CA MET A 66 -12.42 11.55 -1.54
C MET A 66 -12.69 10.05 -1.73
N LEU A 67 -13.00 9.30 -0.67
CA LEU A 67 -13.44 7.90 -0.79
C LEU A 67 -14.66 7.77 -1.71
N LYS A 68 -15.62 8.71 -1.60
CA LYS A 68 -16.82 8.69 -2.45
C LYS A 68 -16.53 9.02 -3.91
N VAL A 69 -15.60 9.93 -4.17
CA VAL A 69 -15.11 10.22 -5.53
C VAL A 69 -14.44 8.97 -6.12
N THR A 70 -13.58 8.29 -5.35
CA THR A 70 -12.99 7.01 -5.77
C THR A 70 -14.06 5.97 -6.08
N ASP A 71 -15.10 5.86 -5.25
CA ASP A 71 -16.24 4.96 -5.47
C ASP A 71 -16.96 5.26 -6.80
N PHE A 72 -17.11 6.54 -7.17
CA PHE A 72 -17.66 6.92 -8.47
C PHE A 72 -16.76 6.49 -9.63
N VAL A 73 -15.45 6.73 -9.53
CA VAL A 73 -14.48 6.30 -10.57
C VAL A 73 -14.48 4.77 -10.70
N MET A 74 -14.53 4.03 -9.59
CA MET A 74 -14.56 2.57 -9.58
C MET A 74 -15.81 2.00 -10.27
N ARG A 75 -16.95 2.71 -10.29
CA ARG A 75 -18.13 2.28 -11.06
C ARG A 75 -17.90 2.31 -12.57
N PHE A 76 -17.03 3.18 -13.05
CA PHE A 76 -16.64 3.25 -14.47
C PHE A 76 -15.45 2.35 -14.81
N ALA A 77 -14.73 1.84 -13.80
CA ALA A 77 -13.56 0.98 -13.97
C ALA A 77 -13.82 -0.26 -14.87
N PRO A 78 -14.99 -0.96 -14.81
CA PRO A 78 -15.24 -2.10 -15.68
C PRO A 78 -15.12 -1.77 -17.17
N VAL A 79 -15.61 -0.60 -17.59
CA VAL A 79 -15.54 -0.15 -18.99
C VAL A 79 -14.10 0.19 -19.38
N GLY A 80 -13.37 0.87 -18.47
CA GLY A 80 -11.96 1.22 -18.69
C GLY A 80 -11.07 -0.02 -18.80
N VAL A 81 -11.24 -0.98 -17.88
CA VAL A 81 -10.49 -2.24 -17.88
C VAL A 81 -10.82 -3.07 -19.12
N PHE A 82 -12.10 -3.20 -19.47
CA PHE A 82 -12.50 -3.90 -20.69
C PHE A 82 -11.85 -3.30 -21.93
N SER A 83 -11.90 -1.97 -22.07
CA SER A 83 -11.29 -1.25 -23.21
C SER A 83 -9.77 -1.43 -23.25
N ALA A 84 -9.09 -1.33 -22.10
CA ALA A 84 -7.65 -1.52 -22.00
C ALA A 84 -7.22 -2.95 -22.38
N VAL A 85 -7.91 -3.97 -21.84
CA VAL A 85 -7.62 -5.37 -22.15
C VAL A 85 -7.94 -5.68 -23.62
N ALA A 86 -9.09 -5.23 -24.13
CA ALA A 86 -9.46 -5.43 -25.53
C ALA A 86 -8.44 -4.80 -26.50
N SER A 87 -7.94 -3.60 -26.19
CA SER A 87 -6.88 -2.94 -26.98
C SER A 87 -5.61 -3.78 -27.03
N VAL A 88 -5.13 -4.26 -25.88
CA VAL A 88 -3.93 -5.12 -25.82
C VAL A 88 -4.13 -6.42 -26.58
N VAL A 89 -5.28 -7.08 -26.43
CA VAL A 89 -5.61 -8.32 -27.14
C VAL A 89 -5.67 -8.10 -28.65
N THR A 90 -6.16 -6.95 -29.11
CA THR A 90 -6.23 -6.63 -30.53
C THR A 90 -4.84 -6.44 -31.15
N VAL A 91 -3.92 -5.81 -30.42
CA VAL A 91 -2.55 -5.52 -30.91
C VAL A 91 -1.61 -6.72 -30.76
N GLN A 92 -1.67 -7.44 -29.64
CA GLN A 92 -0.71 -8.48 -29.27
C GLN A 92 -1.29 -9.91 -29.35
N GLY A 93 -2.59 -10.03 -29.64
CA GLY A 93 -3.29 -11.31 -29.72
C GLY A 93 -3.68 -11.91 -28.36
N LEU A 94 -4.33 -13.07 -28.40
CA LEU A 94 -4.78 -13.79 -27.20
C LEU A 94 -3.63 -14.38 -26.37
N GLY A 95 -2.42 -14.49 -26.92
CA GLY A 95 -1.25 -15.01 -26.21
C GLY A 95 -0.90 -14.21 -24.95
N VAL A 96 -1.22 -12.91 -24.92
CA VAL A 96 -0.98 -12.05 -23.76
C VAL A 96 -1.79 -12.48 -22.53
N LEU A 97 -2.98 -13.07 -22.72
CA LEU A 97 -3.78 -13.55 -21.60
C LEU A 97 -3.06 -14.64 -20.83
N ALA A 98 -2.26 -15.48 -21.50
CA ALA A 98 -1.44 -16.49 -20.82
C ALA A 98 -0.35 -15.83 -19.96
N THR A 99 0.25 -14.74 -20.44
CA THR A 99 1.25 -13.95 -19.71
C THR A 99 0.63 -13.26 -18.48
N TYR A 100 -0.56 -12.66 -18.61
CA TYR A 100 -1.32 -12.15 -17.46
C TYR A 100 -1.76 -13.26 -16.50
N GLY A 101 -2.15 -14.42 -17.02
CA GLY A 101 -2.48 -15.59 -16.21
C GLY A 101 -1.30 -16.07 -15.37
N LYS A 102 -0.09 -16.11 -15.94
CA LYS A 102 1.15 -16.42 -15.20
C LYS A 102 1.43 -15.39 -14.11
N PHE A 103 1.25 -14.10 -14.40
CA PHE A 103 1.41 -13.03 -13.42
C PHE A 103 0.43 -13.18 -12.26
N ILE A 104 -0.87 -13.30 -12.56
CA ILE A 104 -1.92 -13.48 -11.55
C ILE A 104 -1.66 -14.76 -10.74
N GLY A 105 -1.33 -15.86 -11.40
CA GLY A 105 -0.99 -17.13 -10.74
C GLY A 105 0.21 -16.99 -9.79
N GLY A 106 1.24 -16.25 -10.20
CA GLY A 106 2.39 -15.94 -9.36
C GLY A 106 2.02 -15.17 -8.08
N VAL A 107 1.21 -14.12 -8.22
CA VAL A 107 0.74 -13.32 -7.07
C VAL A 107 -0.11 -14.18 -6.11
N TYR A 108 -1.06 -14.96 -6.62
CA TYR A 108 -1.89 -15.82 -5.75
C TYR A 108 -1.07 -16.93 -5.07
N THR A 109 -0.12 -17.52 -5.79
CA THR A 109 0.80 -18.51 -5.22
C THR A 109 1.62 -17.90 -4.09
N GLY A 110 2.15 -16.69 -4.30
CA GLY A 110 2.85 -15.92 -3.27
C GLY A 110 1.98 -15.66 -2.04
N MET A 111 0.71 -15.27 -2.24
CA MET A 111 -0.21 -15.01 -1.12
C MET A 111 -0.52 -16.27 -0.33
N ILE A 112 -0.77 -17.39 -1.01
CA ILE A 112 -1.01 -18.68 -0.35
C ILE A 112 0.22 -19.11 0.44
N LEU A 113 1.42 -18.95 -0.12
CA LEU A 113 2.67 -19.28 0.56
C LEU A 113 2.89 -18.39 1.79
N LEU A 114 2.68 -17.08 1.67
CA LEU A 114 2.75 -16.15 2.80
C LEU A 114 1.78 -16.55 3.90
N CYS A 115 0.51 -16.81 3.55
CA CYS A 115 -0.50 -17.29 4.50
C CYS A 115 -0.07 -18.59 5.18
N ALA A 116 0.46 -19.56 4.42
CA ALA A 116 0.94 -20.84 4.97
C ALA A 116 2.09 -20.64 5.95
N VAL A 117 3.06 -19.77 5.62
CA VAL A 117 4.18 -19.41 6.51
C VAL A 117 3.67 -18.74 7.79
N LEU A 118 2.73 -17.79 7.69
CA LEU A 118 2.14 -17.13 8.86
C LEU A 118 1.37 -18.11 9.75
N VAL A 119 0.64 -19.06 9.16
CA VAL A 119 -0.03 -20.12 9.92
C VAL A 119 0.97 -21.06 10.58
N ALA A 120 2.06 -21.42 9.91
CA ALA A 120 3.11 -22.27 10.49
C ALA A 120 3.80 -21.58 11.68
N ILE A 121 4.14 -20.30 11.54
CA ILE A 121 4.67 -19.48 12.63
C ILE A 121 3.63 -19.37 13.76
N GLY A 122 2.38 -19.09 13.43
CA GLY A 122 1.28 -19.03 14.41
C GLY A 122 1.10 -20.34 15.18
N PHE A 123 1.21 -21.48 14.49
CA PHE A 123 1.16 -22.81 15.13
C PHE A 123 2.34 -23.03 16.09
N MET A 124 3.54 -22.52 15.76
CA MET A 124 4.70 -22.63 16.65
C MET A 124 4.51 -21.91 17.99
N PHE A 125 3.79 -20.78 18.00
CA PHE A 125 3.56 -19.98 19.21
C PHE A 125 2.24 -20.30 19.93
N LEU A 126 1.14 -20.51 19.21
CA LEU A 126 -0.20 -20.73 19.76
C LEU A 126 -0.61 -22.22 19.76
N GLY A 127 0.17 -23.09 19.13
CA GLY A 127 -0.19 -24.50 18.95
C GLY A 127 -1.49 -24.67 18.15
N PRO A 128 -2.34 -25.66 18.50
CA PRO A 128 -3.60 -25.91 17.80
C PRO A 128 -4.61 -24.76 17.84
N ALA A 129 -4.45 -23.80 18.76
CA ALA A 129 -5.35 -22.65 18.88
C ALA A 129 -5.33 -21.75 17.63
N VAL A 130 -4.28 -21.84 16.79
CA VAL A 130 -4.22 -21.11 15.51
C VAL A 130 -5.40 -21.46 14.59
N PHE A 131 -5.87 -22.71 14.59
CA PHE A 131 -7.00 -23.11 13.74
C PHE A 131 -8.33 -22.52 14.24
N ARG A 132 -8.47 -22.37 15.56
CA ARG A 132 -9.61 -21.64 16.14
C ARG A 132 -9.55 -20.16 15.77
N LEU A 133 -8.37 -19.55 15.83
CA LEU A 133 -8.17 -18.16 15.41
C LEU A 133 -8.55 -17.97 13.94
N LEU A 134 -8.04 -18.82 13.04
CA LEU A 134 -8.38 -18.81 11.61
C LEU A 134 -9.89 -18.95 11.37
N GLY A 135 -10.57 -19.81 12.15
CA GLY A 135 -12.01 -19.96 12.08
C GLY A 135 -12.77 -18.66 12.41
N LEU A 136 -12.31 -17.90 13.41
CA LEU A 136 -12.91 -16.63 13.81
C LEU A 136 -12.61 -15.49 12.82
N VAL A 137 -11.39 -15.43 12.29
CA VAL A 137 -11.01 -14.35 11.35
C VAL A 137 -11.44 -14.62 9.90
N LYS A 138 -11.93 -15.83 9.59
CA LYS A 138 -12.43 -16.19 8.25
C LYS A 138 -13.50 -15.23 7.73
N GLU A 139 -14.45 -14.85 8.59
CA GLU A 139 -15.52 -13.92 8.22
C GLU A 139 -14.97 -12.54 7.82
N PRO A 140 -14.15 -11.86 8.67
CA PRO A 140 -13.44 -10.66 8.25
C PRO A 140 -12.61 -10.82 6.97
N MET A 141 -11.90 -11.94 6.80
CA MET A 141 -11.09 -12.17 5.59
C MET A 141 -11.95 -12.23 4.32
N LEU A 142 -13.15 -12.85 4.38
CA LEU A 142 -14.09 -12.88 3.27
C LEU A 142 -14.67 -11.49 2.96
N ILE A 143 -14.91 -10.68 3.99
CA ILE A 143 -15.32 -9.27 3.82
C ILE A 143 -14.20 -8.48 3.14
N ALA A 144 -12.94 -8.61 3.58
CA ALA A 144 -11.78 -7.95 2.94
C ALA A 144 -11.66 -8.36 1.48
N PHE A 145 -11.76 -9.66 1.19
CA PHE A 145 -11.63 -10.17 -0.17
C PHE A 145 -12.75 -9.65 -1.09
N SER A 146 -14.00 -9.65 -0.62
CA SER A 146 -15.15 -9.23 -1.44
C SER A 146 -15.25 -7.72 -1.62
N THR A 147 -14.85 -6.94 -0.62
CA THR A 147 -14.92 -5.47 -0.65
C THR A 147 -13.63 -4.83 -1.15
N SER A 148 -12.53 -5.60 -1.21
CA SER A 148 -11.18 -5.08 -1.48
C SER A 148 -10.79 -3.91 -0.56
N SER A 149 -11.37 -3.88 0.65
CA SER A 149 -11.17 -2.80 1.63
C SER A 149 -10.78 -3.36 2.98
N SER A 150 -9.61 -2.95 3.45
CA SER A 150 -9.13 -3.28 4.78
C SER A 150 -9.95 -2.55 5.85
N GLU A 151 -10.43 -1.32 5.59
CA GLU A 151 -11.22 -0.51 6.53
C GLU A 151 -12.54 -1.18 6.89
N ALA A 152 -13.20 -1.78 5.89
CA ALA A 152 -14.46 -2.48 6.06
C ALA A 152 -14.36 -3.70 7.01
N THR A 153 -13.15 -4.25 7.19
CA THR A 153 -12.92 -5.41 8.06
C THR A 153 -12.54 -5.06 9.48
N PHE A 154 -12.06 -3.84 9.73
CA PHE A 154 -11.46 -3.45 10.99
C PHE A 154 -12.38 -3.66 12.20
N PRO A 155 -13.67 -3.23 12.19
CA PRO A 155 -14.57 -3.43 13.33
C PRO A 155 -14.83 -4.91 13.61
N LYS A 156 -14.96 -5.72 12.54
CA LYS A 156 -15.24 -7.15 12.67
C LYS A 156 -14.02 -7.92 13.16
N MET A 157 -12.82 -7.54 12.74
CA MET A 157 -11.56 -8.11 13.24
C MET A 157 -11.42 -7.88 14.75
N LEU A 158 -11.73 -6.68 15.27
CA LEU A 158 -11.70 -6.40 16.71
C LEU A 158 -12.60 -7.35 17.50
N GLU A 159 -13.86 -7.48 17.08
CA GLU A 159 -14.85 -8.36 17.73
C GLU A 159 -14.37 -9.82 17.77
N GLN A 160 -13.84 -10.33 16.64
CA GLN A 160 -13.40 -11.73 16.53
C GLN A 160 -12.14 -12.01 17.37
N LEU A 161 -11.24 -11.05 17.51
CA LEU A 161 -10.04 -11.17 18.36
C LEU A 161 -10.38 -11.12 19.85
N GLU A 162 -11.37 -10.32 20.25
CA GLU A 162 -11.91 -10.35 21.62
C GLU A 162 -12.58 -11.68 21.95
N ARG A 163 -13.40 -12.21 21.02
CA ARG A 163 -14.01 -13.55 21.13
C ARG A 163 -12.96 -14.67 21.23
N PHE A 164 -11.80 -14.49 20.61
CA PHE A 164 -10.68 -15.43 20.73
C PHE A 164 -10.06 -15.44 22.14
N GLY A 165 -10.24 -14.37 22.91
CA GLY A 165 -9.75 -14.20 24.29
C GLY A 165 -8.65 -13.13 24.44
N ILE A 166 -8.41 -12.29 23.43
CA ILE A 166 -7.41 -11.22 23.51
C ILE A 166 -8.04 -10.01 24.19
N SER A 167 -7.38 -9.47 25.21
CA SER A 167 -7.89 -8.29 25.92
C SER A 167 -8.06 -7.10 24.99
N ASN A 168 -9.17 -6.36 25.12
CA ASN A 168 -9.44 -5.15 24.32
C ASN A 168 -8.27 -4.16 24.36
N ARG A 169 -7.60 -3.99 25.51
CA ARG A 169 -6.41 -3.13 25.64
C ARG A 169 -5.30 -3.48 24.64
N ILE A 170 -5.05 -4.78 24.41
CA ILE A 170 -4.05 -5.23 23.45
C ILE A 170 -4.58 -5.07 22.02
N THR A 171 -5.80 -5.54 21.75
CA THR A 171 -6.37 -5.52 20.40
C THR A 171 -6.53 -4.09 19.86
N SER A 172 -7.05 -3.17 20.68
CA SER A 172 -7.26 -1.76 20.34
C SER A 172 -5.97 -0.95 20.18
N PHE A 173 -4.82 -1.48 20.61
CA PHE A 173 -3.51 -0.87 20.38
C PHE A 173 -2.76 -1.52 19.22
N VAL A 174 -2.67 -2.84 19.21
CA VAL A 174 -1.87 -3.60 18.23
C VAL A 174 -2.56 -3.62 16.87
N LEU A 175 -3.88 -3.78 16.80
CA LEU A 175 -4.58 -3.92 15.52
C LEU A 175 -4.54 -2.64 14.66
N PRO A 176 -4.76 -1.41 15.19
CA PRO A 176 -4.57 -0.20 14.40
C PRO A 176 -3.13 -0.02 13.91
N LEU A 177 -2.14 -0.36 14.74
CA LEU A 177 -0.74 -0.32 14.31
C LEU A 177 -0.47 -1.34 13.22
N ALA A 178 -0.92 -2.59 13.38
CA ALA A 178 -0.77 -3.61 12.34
C ALA A 178 -1.46 -3.19 11.04
N TYR A 179 -2.65 -2.60 11.13
CA TYR A 179 -3.40 -2.10 9.98
C TYR A 179 -2.60 -1.10 9.12
N SER A 180 -1.91 -0.16 9.78
CA SER A 180 -1.15 0.89 9.09
C SER A 180 0.27 0.46 8.71
N PHE A 181 0.91 -0.41 9.50
CA PHE A 181 2.32 -0.80 9.34
C PHE A 181 2.52 -2.17 8.63
N ASN A 182 1.45 -2.93 8.42
CA ASN A 182 1.50 -4.24 7.77
C ASN A 182 0.73 -4.23 6.43
N ALA A 183 1.36 -3.63 5.41
CA ALA A 183 0.88 -3.65 4.03
C ALA A 183 1.53 -4.78 3.21
N ASP A 184 1.83 -5.92 3.83
CA ASP A 184 2.67 -6.97 3.22
C ASP A 184 2.07 -7.52 1.91
N GLY A 185 0.74 -7.68 1.83
CA GLY A 185 0.05 -8.11 0.61
C GLY A 185 0.19 -7.12 -0.56
N SER A 186 0.06 -5.82 -0.28
CA SER A 186 0.22 -4.76 -1.28
C SER A 186 1.66 -4.68 -1.79
N MET A 187 2.64 -4.83 -0.89
CA MET A 187 4.05 -4.84 -1.26
C MET A 187 4.41 -6.04 -2.12
N MET A 188 3.85 -7.21 -1.82
CA MET A 188 4.05 -8.40 -2.63
C MET A 188 3.49 -8.19 -4.04
N TYR A 189 2.26 -7.69 -4.18
CA TYR A 189 1.70 -7.34 -5.50
C TYR A 189 2.60 -6.36 -6.26
N GLN A 190 3.06 -5.30 -5.61
CA GLN A 190 3.94 -4.29 -6.23
C GLN A 190 5.27 -4.91 -6.71
N ALA A 191 5.91 -5.74 -5.90
CA ALA A 191 7.15 -6.41 -6.28
C ALA A 191 6.95 -7.28 -7.53
N PHE A 192 5.90 -8.10 -7.57
CA PHE A 192 5.57 -8.90 -8.74
C PHE A 192 5.25 -8.03 -9.95
N ALA A 193 4.48 -6.95 -9.78
CA ALA A 193 4.06 -6.07 -10.86
C ALA A 193 5.25 -5.35 -11.51
N SER A 194 6.18 -4.86 -10.70
CA SER A 194 7.42 -4.22 -11.19
C SER A 194 8.28 -5.19 -11.98
N VAL A 195 8.52 -6.41 -11.47
CA VAL A 195 9.31 -7.42 -12.20
C VAL A 195 8.60 -7.83 -13.50
N PHE A 196 7.29 -8.04 -13.44
CA PHE A 196 6.47 -8.37 -14.61
C PHE A 196 6.58 -7.31 -15.70
N LEU A 197 6.47 -6.04 -15.31
CA LEU A 197 6.52 -4.94 -16.24
C LEU A 197 7.91 -4.78 -16.86
N LEU A 198 8.98 -4.89 -16.06
CA LEU A 198 10.35 -4.88 -16.59
C LEU A 198 10.56 -6.00 -17.62
N GLN A 199 10.07 -7.19 -17.34
CA GLN A 199 10.11 -8.30 -18.30
C GLN A 199 9.28 -8.01 -19.56
N ALA A 200 8.14 -7.31 -19.43
CA ALA A 200 7.34 -6.89 -20.58
C ALA A 200 8.06 -5.87 -21.48
N TYR A 201 8.95 -5.04 -20.91
CA TYR A 201 9.84 -4.15 -21.66
C TYR A 201 11.15 -4.83 -22.12
N GLY A 202 11.33 -6.13 -21.87
CA GLY A 202 12.53 -6.87 -22.23
C GLY A 202 13.73 -6.63 -21.32
N ILE A 203 13.52 -6.00 -20.16
CA ILE A 203 14.57 -5.72 -19.17
C ILE A 203 14.62 -6.89 -18.18
N HIS A 204 15.72 -7.65 -18.23
CA HIS A 204 15.96 -8.75 -17.30
C HIS A 204 16.75 -8.26 -16.09
N MET A 205 16.13 -8.27 -14.91
CA MET A 205 16.83 -8.03 -13.65
C MET A 205 17.58 -9.27 -13.18
N SER A 206 18.85 -9.08 -12.85
CA SER A 206 19.65 -10.09 -12.14
C SER A 206 19.08 -10.37 -10.75
N PHE A 207 19.39 -11.54 -10.19
CA PHE A 207 18.95 -11.91 -8.83
C PHE A 207 19.41 -10.89 -7.77
N THR A 208 20.60 -10.32 -7.91
CA THR A 208 21.10 -9.27 -7.02
C THR A 208 20.27 -7.99 -7.09
N GLN A 209 19.85 -7.57 -8.28
CA GLN A 209 18.96 -6.42 -8.46
C GLN A 209 17.57 -6.69 -7.86
N GLN A 210 17.04 -7.91 -8.04
CA GLN A 210 15.78 -8.31 -7.44
C GLN A 210 15.86 -8.28 -5.90
N LEU A 211 16.94 -8.80 -5.33
CA LEU A 211 17.16 -8.75 -3.88
C LEU A 211 17.31 -7.30 -3.38
N GLY A 212 18.07 -6.46 -4.09
CA GLY A 212 18.21 -5.04 -3.77
C GLY A 212 16.87 -4.33 -3.80
N MET A 213 16.07 -4.53 -4.85
CA MET A 213 14.73 -3.99 -4.98
C MET A 213 13.82 -4.44 -3.83
N LEU A 214 13.84 -5.73 -3.48
CA LEU A 214 13.07 -6.27 -2.36
C LEU A 214 13.48 -5.65 -1.03
N LEU A 215 14.78 -5.46 -0.79
CA LEU A 215 15.29 -4.82 0.42
C LEU A 215 14.82 -3.37 0.53
N VAL A 216 14.94 -2.59 -0.55
CA VAL A 216 14.43 -1.22 -0.54
C VAL A 216 12.92 -1.23 -0.32
N MET A 217 12.17 -2.07 -1.04
CA MET A 217 10.72 -2.21 -0.83
C MET A 217 10.34 -2.59 0.60
N LEU A 218 11.11 -3.46 1.26
CA LEU A 218 10.86 -3.88 2.63
C LEU A 218 11.08 -2.74 3.63
N ILE A 219 12.19 -2.00 3.47
CA ILE A 219 12.48 -0.81 4.27
C ILE A 219 11.41 0.26 4.01
N SER A 220 11.04 0.47 2.75
CA SER A 220 9.97 1.36 2.31
C SER A 220 8.64 1.02 2.98
N SER A 221 8.24 -0.25 2.96
CA SER A 221 6.97 -0.71 3.54
C SER A 221 6.84 -0.37 5.03
N LYS A 222 7.91 -0.55 5.81
CA LYS A 222 7.91 -0.27 7.26
C LYS A 222 8.24 1.19 7.59
N GLY A 223 8.97 1.87 6.72
CA GLY A 223 9.35 3.28 6.85
C GLY A 223 8.22 4.28 6.56
N ILE A 224 7.13 3.85 5.91
CA ILE A 224 5.95 4.68 5.60
C ILE A 224 5.33 5.32 6.84
N ALA A 225 5.50 4.73 8.03
CA ALA A 225 4.87 5.24 9.25
C ALA A 225 5.87 5.64 10.35
N GLY A 226 7.14 5.90 10.01
CA GLY A 226 8.14 6.35 11.02
C GLY A 226 9.30 7.23 10.55
N VAL A 227 9.73 7.19 9.27
CA VAL A 227 10.84 8.05 8.78
C VAL A 227 10.63 8.40 7.28
N PRO A 228 10.52 9.68 6.90
CA PRO A 228 10.05 10.14 5.59
C PRO A 228 11.03 9.98 4.40
N ARG A 229 12.01 9.08 4.45
CA ARG A 229 12.96 8.87 3.32
C ARG A 229 12.93 7.48 2.70
N ALA A 230 12.23 6.51 3.27
CA ALA A 230 12.29 5.16 2.72
C ALA A 230 11.35 4.97 1.52
N SER A 231 10.11 5.46 1.58
CA SER A 231 9.04 4.77 0.86
C SER A 231 8.75 5.18 -0.58
N ILE A 232 9.27 6.31 -1.06
CA ILE A 232 8.86 6.88 -2.35
C ILE A 232 9.98 6.97 -3.39
N PRO A 233 11.28 7.06 -3.09
CA PRO A 233 12.29 6.78 -4.10
C PRO A 233 12.03 5.41 -4.74
N THR A 234 11.64 4.38 -4.00
CA THR A 234 11.31 3.06 -4.62
C THR A 234 10.22 3.04 -5.67
N ARG A 235 9.30 4.01 -5.72
CA ARG A 235 8.32 4.05 -6.81
C ARG A 235 8.85 4.93 -7.93
N SER A 236 9.29 6.16 -7.68
CA SER A 236 9.76 7.06 -8.73
C SER A 236 11.19 6.76 -9.21
N SER A 237 12.15 6.43 -8.35
CA SER A 237 13.52 6.06 -8.73
C SER A 237 13.60 4.73 -9.49
N THR A 238 12.68 3.78 -9.29
CA THR A 238 12.60 2.59 -10.17
C THR A 238 12.11 2.93 -11.58
N TRP A 239 11.40 4.04 -11.77
CA TRP A 239 10.97 4.51 -13.10
C TRP A 239 11.90 5.57 -13.71
N VAL A 240 12.69 6.26 -12.90
CA VAL A 240 13.55 7.39 -13.33
C VAL A 240 15.03 7.00 -13.44
N GLU A 241 15.48 5.90 -12.82
CA GLU A 241 16.86 5.37 -12.99
C GLU A 241 16.99 4.27 -14.06
N LEU A 242 15.98 4.10 -14.93
CA LEU A 242 16.03 3.27 -16.15
C LEU A 242 15.67 4.11 -17.37
#